data_AF-A0A7S4P7G2-F1
#
_entry.id   AF-A0A7S4P7G2-F1
#
_cell.length_a   1.000
_cell.length_b   1.000
_cell.length_c   1.000
_cell.angle_alpha   90.00
_cell.angle_beta   90.00
_cell.angle_gamma   90.00
#
_symmetry.space_group_name_H-M   'P 1'
#
loop_
_entity.id
_entity.type
_entity.pdbx_description
1 polymer ?
#
loop_
_entity_poly.entity_id
_entity_poly.type
_entity_poly.pdbx_seq_one_letter_code
_entity_poly.pdbx_strand_id
1 'polypeptide(L)'
;VGLAGLLLAKAVCMNSILITDGNEKVVEGLKESLKTNQGPEHSTVFCCKEIGIRQLIWSEKLSSLQVPRAGTFDFVIGADCLFFRDYHKALVHTLDVLLSSNGQALLWAPKRGGTLEEFCALAQEKFEVQQEQVYDDEVWSKH
;
A
#
# COMPACT_ATOMS: atom_id res chain seq x y z
N VAL A 1 9.15 10.29 3.55
CA VAL A 1 8.67 9.12 2.76
C VAL A 1 7.35 8.62 3.35
N GLY A 2 6.54 7.85 2.62
CA GLY A 2 5.25 7.32 3.12
C GLY A 2 4.07 8.28 3.00
N LEU A 3 4.09 9.17 1.99
CA LEU A 3 3.10 10.23 1.81
C LEU A 3 1.65 9.72 1.87
N ALA A 4 1.31 8.70 1.08
CA ALA A 4 -0.06 8.17 1.02
C ALA A 4 -0.53 7.67 2.40
N GLY A 5 0.28 6.86 3.08
CA GLY A 5 -0.07 6.34 4.40
C GLY A 5 -0.22 7.44 5.46
N LEU A 6 0.72 8.40 5.50
CA LEU A 6 0.64 9.51 6.46
C LEU A 6 -0.53 10.46 6.15
N LEU A 7 -0.80 10.73 4.87
CA LEU A 7 -1.97 11.53 4.45
C LEU A 7 -3.27 10.85 4.87
N LEU A 8 -3.42 9.56 4.64
CA LEU A 8 -4.59 8.79 5.05
C LEU A 8 -4.76 8.78 6.56
N ALA A 9 -3.67 8.59 7.32
CA ALA A 9 -3.70 8.64 8.77
C ALA A 9 -4.19 10.00 9.31
N LYS A 10 -3.98 11.08 8.55
CA LYS A 10 -4.42 12.43 8.88
C LYS A 10 -5.84 12.72 8.39
N ALA A 11 -6.18 12.31 7.17
CA ALA A 11 -7.42 12.68 6.50
C ALA A 11 -8.61 11.79 6.90
N VAL A 12 -8.38 10.56 7.36
CA VAL A 12 -9.43 9.57 7.60
C VAL A 12 -9.36 9.03 9.03
N CYS A 13 -10.50 9.04 9.73
CA CYS A 13 -10.65 8.47 11.07
C CYS A 13 -10.75 6.94 11.01
N MET A 14 -9.62 6.25 10.83
CA MET A 14 -9.55 4.78 10.81
C MET A 14 -9.03 4.18 12.12
N ASN A 15 -9.32 2.90 12.34
CA ASN A 15 -8.87 2.20 13.56
C ASN A 15 -7.36 1.99 13.57
N SER A 16 -6.76 1.67 12.43
CA SER A 16 -5.33 1.41 12.33
C SER A 16 -4.83 1.54 10.91
N ILE A 17 -3.57 1.92 10.75
CA ILE A 17 -2.84 1.86 9.49
C ILE A 17 -1.48 1.21 9.69
N LEU A 18 -1.04 0.41 8.73
CA LEU A 18 0.31 -0.16 8.70
C LEU A 18 1.00 0.32 7.43
N ILE A 19 2.08 1.08 7.57
CA ILE A 19 2.89 1.57 6.45
C ILE A 19 4.12 0.68 6.33
N THR A 20 4.36 0.14 5.14
CA THR A 20 5.43 -0.83 4.91
C THR A 20 6.31 -0.50 3.71
N ASP A 21 7.57 -0.92 3.78
CA ASP A 21 8.49 -0.96 2.65
C ASP A 21 9.38 -2.21 2.76
N GLY A 22 9.88 -2.71 1.63
CA GLY A 22 10.83 -3.84 1.61
C GLY A 22 12.25 -3.42 2.02
N ASN A 23 12.60 -2.15 1.88
CA ASN A 23 13.91 -1.59 2.21
C ASN A 23 13.94 -1.03 3.63
N GLU A 24 14.78 -1.61 4.48
CA GLU A 24 14.91 -1.22 5.89
C GLU A 24 15.29 0.25 6.09
N LYS A 25 16.13 0.83 5.22
CA LYS A 25 16.47 2.26 5.29
C LYS A 25 15.26 3.15 5.01
N VAL A 26 14.36 2.71 4.13
CA VAL A 26 13.11 3.43 3.87
C VAL A 26 12.19 3.34 5.09
N VAL A 27 12.15 2.18 5.76
CA VAL A 27 11.40 1.98 7.00
C VAL A 27 11.91 2.87 8.13
N GLU A 28 13.23 3.07 8.25
CA GLU A 28 13.81 4.05 9.18
C GLU A 28 13.35 5.48 8.85
N GLY A 29 13.45 5.89 7.58
CA GLY A 29 12.96 7.20 7.14
C GLY A 29 11.45 7.39 7.29
N LEU A 30 10.65 6.32 7.22
CA LEU A 30 9.22 6.33 7.53
C LEU A 30 9.00 6.62 9.02
N LYS A 31 9.74 5.97 9.91
CA LYS A 31 9.65 6.20 11.37
C LYS A 31 10.03 7.64 11.71
N GLU A 32 11.06 8.19 11.07
CA GLU A 32 11.42 9.60 11.22
C GLU A 32 10.33 10.52 10.69
N SER A 33 9.79 10.24 9.50
CA SER A 33 8.69 11.02 8.90
C SER A 33 7.48 11.05 9.85
N LEU A 34 7.10 9.91 10.45
CA LEU A 34 6.02 9.86 11.43
C LEU A 34 6.33 10.72 12.66
N LYS A 35 7.52 10.58 13.26
CA LYS A 35 7.93 11.37 14.43
C LYS A 35 7.88 12.88 14.15
N THR A 36 8.39 13.31 13.00
CA THR A 36 8.35 14.72 12.60
C THR A 36 6.92 15.21 12.47
N ASN A 37 6.03 14.43 11.86
CA ASN A 37 4.63 14.82 11.73
C ASN A 37 3.87 14.77 13.07
N GLN A 38 4.29 13.98 14.05
CA GLN A 38 3.72 13.95 15.41
C GLN A 38 4.33 14.99 16.36
N GLY A 39 5.43 15.64 15.96
CA GLY A 39 6.23 16.49 16.82
C GLY A 39 5.48 17.74 17.30
N PRO A 40 5.86 18.31 18.45
CA PRO A 40 5.20 19.49 19.04
C PRO A 40 5.23 20.73 18.15
N GLU A 41 6.17 20.80 17.19
CA GLU A 41 6.26 21.89 16.20
C GLU A 41 5.18 21.83 15.12
N HIS A 42 4.54 20.67 14.95
CA HIS A 42 3.50 20.44 13.97
C HIS A 42 2.22 20.02 14.70
N SER A 43 1.17 20.86 14.67
CA SER A 43 -0.15 20.53 15.24
C SER A 43 -0.92 19.47 14.42
N THR A 44 -0.22 18.51 13.82
CA THR A 44 -0.85 17.46 13.03
C THR A 44 -1.44 16.43 13.98
N VAL A 45 -2.71 16.63 14.30
CA VAL A 45 -3.51 15.59 14.97
C VAL A 45 -3.85 14.53 13.93
N PHE A 46 -3.24 13.35 14.01
CA PHE A 46 -3.67 12.21 13.21
C PHE A 46 -5.05 11.76 13.67
N CYS A 47 -5.94 11.50 12.71
CA CYS A 47 -7.27 10.97 12.96
C CYS A 47 -7.24 9.47 13.21
N CYS A 48 -6.22 8.78 12.71
CA CYS A 48 -6.00 7.36 12.92
C CYS A 48 -5.55 7.06 14.36
N LYS A 49 -6.15 6.03 14.98
CA LYS A 49 -5.85 5.64 16.36
C LYS A 49 -4.50 4.93 16.51
N GLU A 50 -4.17 4.06 15.56
CA GLU A 50 -2.95 3.24 15.59
C GLU A 50 -2.18 3.37 14.27
N ILE A 51 -0.94 3.84 14.34
CA ILE A 51 -0.04 3.94 13.18
C ILE A 51 1.16 3.01 13.38
N GLY A 52 1.18 1.92 12.62
CA GLY A 52 2.29 0.98 12.57
C GLY A 52 3.23 1.26 11.40
N ILE A 53 4.52 1.05 11.61
CA ILE A 53 5.55 1.09 10.55
C ILE A 53 6.40 -0.16 10.65
N ARG A 54 6.53 -0.90 9.56
CA ARG A 54 7.28 -2.17 9.55
C ARG A 54 7.91 -2.46 8.18
N GLN A 55 9.04 -3.15 8.18
CA GLN A 55 9.54 -3.76 6.96
C GLN A 55 8.62 -4.92 6.52
N LEU A 56 8.26 -4.93 5.24
CA LEU A 56 7.55 -6.03 4.61
C LEU A 56 8.17 -6.30 3.24
N ILE A 57 8.85 -7.43 3.13
CA ILE A 57 9.36 -7.93 1.85
C ILE A 57 8.29 -8.84 1.25
N TRP A 58 7.81 -8.51 0.05
CA TRP A 58 6.85 -9.36 -0.65
C TRP A 58 7.47 -10.73 -0.94
N SER A 59 6.72 -11.79 -0.69
CA SER A 59 7.21 -13.14 -0.92
C SER A 59 6.05 -14.09 -1.16
N GLU A 60 6.22 -15.02 -2.11
CA GLU A 60 5.29 -16.15 -2.30
C GLU A 60 5.29 -17.12 -1.11
N LYS A 61 6.27 -17.01 -0.21
CA LYS A 61 6.36 -17.80 1.03
C LYS A 61 5.82 -17.04 2.24
N LEU A 62 5.32 -15.82 2.05
CA LEU A 62 4.78 -15.02 3.14
C LEU A 62 3.58 -15.75 3.74
N SER A 63 3.60 -15.93 5.06
CA SER A 63 2.49 -16.50 5.81
C SER A 63 1.81 -15.45 6.67
N SER A 64 0.54 -15.66 7.00
CA SER A 64 -0.25 -14.77 7.85
C SER A 64 0.37 -14.56 9.24
N LEU A 65 1.15 -15.54 9.72
CA LEU A 65 1.85 -15.46 11.01
C LEU A 65 2.96 -14.40 11.04
N GLN A 66 3.49 -14.00 9.88
CA GLN A 66 4.62 -13.10 9.79
C GLN A 66 4.22 -11.62 9.76
N VAL A 67 2.97 -11.32 9.39
CA VAL A 67 2.47 -9.94 9.28
C VAL A 67 1.41 -9.70 10.35
N PRO A 68 1.52 -8.63 11.17
CA PRO A 68 0.52 -8.36 12.17
C PRO A 68 -0.80 -8.12 11.44
N ARG A 69 -1.87 -8.72 11.94
CA ARG A 69 -3.21 -8.49 11.40
C ARG A 69 -3.39 -8.92 9.94
N ALA A 70 -2.58 -9.87 9.47
CA ALA A 70 -2.81 -10.54 8.19
C ALA A 70 -4.24 -11.09 8.11
N GLY A 71 -4.86 -11.03 6.93
CA GLY A 71 -6.24 -11.42 6.71
C GLY A 71 -7.28 -10.46 7.31
N THR A 72 -6.88 -9.26 7.76
CA THR A 72 -7.79 -8.30 8.41
C THR A 72 -7.74 -6.89 7.84
N PHE A 73 -6.96 -6.66 6.77
CA PHE A 73 -6.90 -5.35 6.14
C PHE A 73 -8.07 -5.16 5.17
N ASP A 74 -8.87 -4.13 5.39
CA ASP A 74 -9.96 -3.74 4.48
C ASP A 74 -9.41 -3.13 3.17
N PHE A 75 -8.27 -2.43 3.26
CA PHE A 75 -7.60 -1.83 2.12
C PHE A 75 -6.10 -2.10 2.17
N VAL A 76 -5.52 -2.47 1.03
CA VAL A 76 -4.08 -2.42 0.79
C VAL A 76 -3.82 -1.44 -0.36
N ILE A 77 -2.96 -0.45 -0.11
CA ILE A 77 -2.72 0.64 -1.06
C ILE A 77 -1.27 0.61 -1.53
N GLY A 78 -1.08 0.70 -2.84
CA GLY A 78 0.24 0.74 -3.49
C GLY A 78 0.32 1.84 -4.54
N ALA A 79 1.49 2.46 -4.66
CA ALA A 79 1.75 3.50 -5.66
C ALA A 79 3.07 3.20 -6.37
N ASP A 80 3.03 3.17 -7.71
CA ASP A 80 4.13 2.90 -8.64
C ASP A 80 5.01 1.69 -8.24
N CYS A 81 4.38 0.58 -7.88
CA CYS A 81 5.05 -0.62 -7.37
C CYS A 81 5.13 -1.80 -8.36
N LEU A 82 4.64 -1.62 -9.60
CA LEU A 82 4.49 -2.72 -10.57
C LEU A 82 5.63 -2.81 -11.59
N PHE A 83 6.69 -2.02 -11.46
CA PHE A 83 7.75 -1.91 -12.47
C PHE A 83 8.70 -3.12 -12.51
N PHE A 84 8.85 -3.84 -11.40
CA PHE A 84 9.69 -5.05 -11.33
C PHE A 84 8.85 -6.33 -11.46
N ARG A 85 8.91 -6.94 -12.64
CA ARG A 85 8.18 -8.18 -12.98
C ARG A 85 8.47 -9.34 -12.03
N ASP A 86 9.72 -9.48 -11.60
CA ASP A 86 10.16 -10.57 -10.73
C ASP A 86 9.42 -10.61 -9.39
N TYR A 87 8.82 -9.49 -8.97
CA TYR A 87 8.06 -9.40 -7.72
C TYR A 87 6.54 -9.46 -7.90
N HIS A 88 6.02 -9.55 -9.13
CA HIS A 88 4.56 -9.54 -9.35
C HIS A 88 3.84 -10.68 -8.63
N LYS A 89 4.33 -11.91 -8.77
CA LYS A 89 3.74 -13.09 -8.08
C LYS A 89 3.82 -12.95 -6.56
N ALA A 90 4.96 -12.49 -6.07
CA ALA A 90 5.18 -12.24 -4.65
C ALA A 90 4.23 -11.16 -4.11
N LEU A 91 3.97 -10.10 -4.88
CA LEU A 91 3.02 -9.05 -4.53
C LEU A 91 1.58 -9.58 -4.54
N VAL A 92 1.14 -10.29 -5.60
CA VAL A 92 -0.19 -10.92 -5.67
C VAL A 92 -0.44 -11.83 -4.46
N HIS A 93 0.52 -12.69 -4.12
CA HIS A 93 0.42 -13.53 -2.93
C HIS A 93 0.41 -12.72 -1.63
N THR A 94 1.20 -11.65 -1.54
CA THR A 94 1.20 -10.78 -0.36
C THR A 94 -0.15 -10.09 -0.19
N LEU A 95 -0.78 -9.59 -1.25
CA LEU A 95 -2.12 -9.00 -1.19
C LEU A 95 -3.14 -10.00 -0.65
N ASP A 96 -3.09 -11.24 -1.13
CA ASP A 96 -4.00 -12.34 -0.73
C ASP A 96 -3.86 -12.70 0.75
N VAL A 97 -2.63 -12.66 1.27
CA VAL A 97 -2.36 -12.88 2.71
C VAL A 97 -2.82 -11.70 3.58
N LEU A 98 -2.73 -10.47 3.08
CA LEU A 98 -3.02 -9.27 3.86
C LEU A 98 -4.52 -8.96 3.93
N LEU A 99 -5.20 -9.04 2.79
CA LEU A 99 -6.59 -8.58 2.67
C LEU A 99 -7.54 -9.45 3.49
N SER A 100 -8.56 -8.82 4.07
CA SER A 100 -9.72 -9.54 4.59
C SER A 100 -10.53 -10.14 3.43
N SER A 101 -11.50 -11.01 3.73
CA SER A 101 -12.30 -11.67 2.69
C SER A 101 -13.06 -10.71 1.77
N ASN A 102 -13.34 -9.48 2.23
CA ASN A 102 -14.00 -8.43 1.46
C ASN A 102 -13.06 -7.22 1.23
N GLY A 103 -11.76 -7.39 1.49
CA GLY A 103 -10.79 -6.33 1.37
C GLY A 103 -10.47 -6.01 -0.10
N GLN A 104 -9.98 -4.78 -0.34
CA GLN A 104 -9.63 -4.30 -1.67
C GLN A 104 -8.18 -3.85 -1.76
N ALA A 105 -7.52 -4.17 -2.87
CA ALA A 105 -6.24 -3.59 -3.23
C ALA A 105 -6.45 -2.40 -4.18
N LEU A 106 -5.95 -1.22 -3.81
CA LEU A 106 -5.96 -0.03 -4.66
C LEU A 106 -4.53 0.29 -5.09
N LEU A 107 -4.24 0.09 -6.37
CA LEU A 107 -2.90 0.23 -6.92
C LEU A 107 -2.89 1.29 -8.02
N TRP A 108 -2.10 2.35 -7.82
CA TRP A 108 -1.83 3.33 -8.86
C TRP A 108 -0.51 3.01 -9.53
N ALA A 109 -0.53 2.67 -10.82
CA ALA A 109 0.67 2.39 -11.58
C ALA A 109 0.58 2.96 -13.01
N PRO A 110 1.65 3.60 -13.51
CA PRO A 110 1.70 4.05 -14.89
C PRO A 110 1.84 2.86 -15.85
N LYS A 111 1.33 3.03 -17.08
CA LYS A 111 1.60 2.09 -18.18
C LYS A 111 3.09 2.18 -18.54
N ARG A 112 3.84 1.12 -18.28
CA ARG A 112 5.29 1.04 -18.55
C ARG A 112 5.64 -0.28 -19.19
N GLY A 113 5.71 -0.29 -20.52
CA GLY A 113 6.21 -1.45 -21.27
C GLY A 113 5.52 -2.77 -20.92
N GLY A 114 4.20 -2.77 -20.70
CA GLY A 114 3.41 -3.98 -20.43
C GLY A 114 3.34 -4.44 -18.97
N THR A 115 4.06 -3.81 -18.04
CA THR A 115 4.15 -4.32 -16.66
C THR A 115 2.82 -4.29 -15.90
N LEU A 116 1.97 -3.29 -16.17
CA LEU A 116 0.65 -3.20 -15.55
C LEU A 116 -0.25 -4.34 -16.04
N GLU A 117 -0.27 -4.55 -17.35
CA GLU A 117 -1.08 -5.57 -18.01
C GLU A 117 -0.66 -6.98 -17.57
N GLU A 118 0.65 -7.24 -17.49
CA GLU A 118 1.20 -8.50 -16.98
C GLU A 118 0.80 -8.73 -15.51
N PHE A 119 0.90 -7.71 -14.65
CA PHE A 119 0.48 -7.82 -13.25
C PHE A 119 -1.02 -8.09 -13.14
N CYS A 120 -1.86 -7.38 -13.90
CA CYS A 120 -3.31 -7.58 -13.90
C CYS A 120 -3.69 -9.01 -14.31
N ALA A 121 -3.02 -9.58 -15.33
CA ALA A 121 -3.26 -10.96 -15.75
C ALA A 121 -2.95 -11.97 -14.62
N LEU A 122 -1.86 -11.77 -13.87
CA LEU A 122 -1.53 -12.59 -12.70
C LEU A 122 -2.52 -12.39 -11.55
N ALA A 123 -2.93 -11.15 -11.29
CA ALA A 123 -3.86 -10.84 -10.20
C ALA A 123 -5.25 -11.44 -10.42
N GLN A 124 -5.69 -11.58 -11.67
CA GLN A 124 -6.97 -12.21 -12.04
C GLN A 124 -7.10 -13.67 -11.60
N GLU A 125 -6.00 -14.36 -11.30
CA GLU A 125 -6.04 -15.72 -10.75
C GLU A 125 -6.60 -15.77 -9.31
N LYS A 126 -6.55 -14.65 -8.58
CA LYS A 126 -6.97 -14.57 -7.17
C LYS A 126 -8.00 -13.47 -6.87
N PHE A 127 -8.09 -12.46 -7.74
CA PHE A 127 -8.88 -11.26 -7.49
C PHE A 127 -9.77 -10.93 -8.69
N GLU A 128 -10.91 -10.28 -8.43
CA GLU A 128 -11.59 -9.51 -9.45
C GLU A 128 -10.78 -8.24 -9.72
N VAL A 129 -10.34 -8.03 -10.97
CA VAL A 129 -9.47 -6.91 -11.34
C VAL A 129 -10.24 -5.92 -12.21
N GLN A 130 -10.29 -4.67 -11.76
CA GLN A 130 -10.84 -3.54 -12.50
C GLN A 130 -9.73 -2.51 -12.75
N GLN A 131 -9.73 -1.91 -13.94
CA GLN A 131 -8.77 -0.86 -14.31
C GLN A 131 -9.53 0.41 -14.66
N GLU A 132 -9.16 1.50 -14.00
CA GLU A 132 -9.74 2.82 -14.24
C GLU A 132 -8.62 3.80 -14.60
N GLN A 133 -8.67 4.35 -15.81
CA GLN A 133 -7.69 5.33 -16.27
C GLN A 133 -8.09 6.76 -15.89
N VAL A 134 -9.39 7.04 -15.83
CA VAL A 134 -9.97 8.35 -15.50
C VAL A 134 -10.63 8.24 -14.12
N TYR A 135 -9.82 8.26 -13.06
CA TYR A 135 -10.29 8.07 -11.68
C TYR A 135 -10.57 9.39 -10.92
N ASP A 136 -10.15 10.52 -11.48
CA ASP A 136 -10.40 11.86 -10.95
C ASP A 136 -10.33 12.89 -12.10
N ASP A 137 -11.35 13.76 -12.20
CA ASP A 137 -11.47 14.74 -13.28
C ASP A 137 -10.33 15.77 -13.26
N GLU A 138 -9.91 16.21 -12.07
CA GLU A 138 -8.84 17.19 -11.93
C GLU A 138 -7.49 16.58 -12.31
N VAL A 139 -7.22 15.36 -11.87
CA VAL A 139 -6.01 14.62 -12.24
C VAL A 139 -5.99 14.37 -13.75
N TRP A 140 -7.11 13.92 -14.33
CA TRP A 140 -7.19 13.64 -15.76
C TRP A 140 -7.03 14.90 -16.62
N SER A 141 -7.50 16.06 -16.15
CA SER A 141 -7.32 17.34 -16.86
C SER A 141 -5.84 17.75 -17.04
N LYS A 142 -4.92 17.13 -16.28
CA LYS A 142 -3.47 17.40 -16.29
C LYS A 142 -2.65 16.28 -16.97
N HIS A 143 -3.31 15.27 -17.54
CA HIS A 143 -2.68 14.12 -18.20
C HIS A 143 -2.17 14.48 -19.61
#